data_AF-A0A351FUL6-F1
#
_entry.id   AF-A0A351FUL6-F1
#
_cell.length_a   1.000
_cell.length_b   1.000
_cell.length_c   1.000
_cell.angle_alpha   90.00
_cell.angle_beta   90.00
_cell.angle_gamma   90.00
#
_symmetry.space_group_name_H-M   'P 1'
#
loop_
_entity.id
_entity.type
_entity.pdbx_description
1 polymer ?
#
loop_
_entity_poly.entity_id
_entity_poly.type
_entity_poly.pdbx_seq_one_letter_code
_entity_poly.pdbx_strand_id
1 'polypeptide(L)'
;MWFCLAALVNGQPPADERPPEPTPPTNSAPVATTPATQPAEPPAPPLEAPNEPPRNAERPPEPKRPATPPSDRPPVEATNPRPKPQSVPLGNTSDLPWNQKRRPDLLPIRLLQHAREQLKLFGIDDSQLRLFADYQPWNADNETLIKILFRFPKMGLDDLQRWTRQDVDWDQVREEPASFRADVFLLRGRVQSVTQHPLLPEAAELFEFADYYQVKMQLEDSSQVVTICTRNVPLAWLKGQPSSHRASARALFLQVGESTGEQPELFFAAPRVAWHPDANDPLARPQDPLLGELGVDVGLIDTIPNFKPLGSADRECFYQFLAAAGKADQQPAFAENEQSLHLTRLLSDPKPQIGRVMTIRGAARRITYVVVNDPDIQDRFGIKGYYQIDGFLPLGDQVIRLVKSKDDEEAPEFRDVYPCTFCVLKLPEELQQIADRLTESNSQMELLNEEITVKGFFFKLWVYRSEFMSSFEQGQRQPAPMFIAAEPQVVTFGHNSFAGLIGGSLFLAALGIVWFGIWRYSRSDNQFERETLRRNRTTPAGKSLNDMGIEAQDEPDFSNL
;
A
#
# COMPACT_ATOMS: atom_id res chain seq x y z
N MET A 1 -47.06 -24.42 9.62
CA MET A 1 -47.43 -25.08 10.89
C MET A 1 -47.15 -24.08 12.00
N TRP A 2 -48.09 -23.22 12.40
CA TRP A 2 -49.26 -23.52 13.26
C TRP A 2 -48.88 -24.14 14.60
N PHE A 3 -48.83 -23.30 15.63
CA PHE A 3 -49.45 -23.59 16.92
C PHE A 3 -50.09 -22.31 17.46
N CYS A 4 -51.42 -22.34 17.60
CA CYS A 4 -52.19 -21.29 18.27
C CYS A 4 -52.61 -21.82 19.64
N LEU A 5 -52.55 -20.98 20.67
CA LEU A 5 -53.43 -21.13 21.83
C LEU A 5 -53.64 -19.77 22.48
N ALA A 6 -54.86 -19.29 22.37
CA ALA A 6 -55.35 -18.09 23.05
C ALA A 6 -56.46 -18.51 24.02
N ALA A 7 -56.48 -17.91 25.20
CA ALA A 7 -57.59 -17.99 26.14
C ALA A 7 -57.98 -16.55 26.53
N LEU A 8 -59.27 -16.24 26.48
CA LEU A 8 -59.79 -14.87 26.46
C LEU A 8 -61.13 -14.83 27.21
N VAL A 9 -61.19 -14.19 28.38
CA VAL A 9 -62.43 -13.71 29.06
C VAL A 9 -62.01 -12.48 29.89
N ASN A 10 -62.20 -11.24 29.41
CA ASN A 10 -63.40 -10.39 29.41
C ASN A 10 -63.96 -9.97 30.78
N GLY A 11 -63.88 -8.66 31.05
CA GLY A 11 -64.54 -7.93 32.15
C GLY A 11 -64.09 -6.46 32.15
N GLN A 12 -64.99 -5.51 31.86
CA GLN A 12 -64.69 -4.08 31.61
C GLN A 12 -65.82 -3.20 32.22
N PRO A 13 -65.72 -1.84 32.21
CA PRO A 13 -65.33 -0.97 33.33
C PRO A 13 -66.58 -0.23 33.92
N PRO A 14 -66.56 0.97 34.56
CA PRO A 14 -65.79 2.23 34.33
C PRO A 14 -64.91 2.60 35.57
N ALA A 15 -64.39 3.82 35.83
CA ALA A 15 -64.56 5.14 35.22
C ALA A 15 -63.35 6.10 35.43
N ASP A 16 -63.27 7.11 34.56
CA ASP A 16 -62.94 8.54 34.77
C ASP A 16 -61.64 8.97 35.50
N GLU A 17 -60.63 9.40 34.73
CA GLU A 17 -60.02 10.75 34.82
C GLU A 17 -59.12 11.02 33.59
N ARG A 18 -58.90 12.29 33.23
CA ARG A 18 -58.28 12.71 31.95
C ARG A 18 -56.76 12.90 32.04
N PRO A 19 -55.99 12.70 30.95
CA PRO A 19 -54.57 13.04 30.93
C PRO A 19 -54.34 14.56 30.89
N PRO A 20 -53.31 15.09 31.56
CA PRO A 20 -52.91 16.50 31.44
C PRO A 20 -52.10 16.75 30.16
N GLU A 21 -52.44 17.83 29.45
CA GLU A 21 -51.64 18.38 28.34
C GLU A 21 -50.37 19.10 28.84
N PRO A 22 -49.34 19.26 27.99
CA PRO A 22 -48.06 19.86 28.37
C PRO A 22 -48.14 21.39 28.51
N THR A 23 -47.59 21.93 29.59
CA THR A 23 -47.53 23.39 29.84
C THR A 23 -46.41 24.08 29.03
N PRO A 24 -46.65 25.31 28.52
CA PRO A 24 -45.69 26.06 27.72
C PRO A 24 -44.64 26.80 28.58
N PRO A 25 -43.50 27.23 27.98
CA PRO A 25 -42.46 27.98 28.70
C PRO A 25 -42.89 29.42 29.01
N THR A 26 -42.71 29.84 30.26
CA THR A 26 -43.01 31.22 30.70
C THR A 26 -41.83 32.15 30.45
N ASN A 27 -42.13 33.28 29.82
CA ASN A 27 -41.18 34.32 29.43
C ASN A 27 -40.88 35.27 30.61
N SER A 28 -39.61 35.60 30.87
CA SER A 28 -39.21 36.59 31.89
C SER A 28 -37.91 37.31 31.54
N ALA A 29 -38.01 38.58 31.17
CA ALA A 29 -36.94 39.58 31.02
C ALA A 29 -37.59 40.99 30.99
N PRO A 30 -36.86 42.11 31.13
CA PRO A 30 -35.47 42.29 31.57
C PRO A 30 -35.34 43.22 32.80
N VAL A 31 -34.15 43.29 33.43
CA VAL A 31 -33.76 44.40 34.33
C VAL A 31 -32.37 44.90 33.95
N ALA A 32 -32.16 46.22 34.04
CA ALA A 32 -31.06 46.95 33.44
C ALA A 32 -29.71 46.79 34.15
N THR A 33 -28.63 46.92 33.37
CA THR A 33 -27.23 46.87 33.82
C THR A 33 -26.61 48.27 33.80
N THR A 34 -26.08 48.73 34.93
CA THR A 34 -25.05 49.79 35.03
C THR A 34 -24.29 49.61 36.37
N PRO A 35 -23.03 50.09 36.51
CA PRO A 35 -21.98 49.21 37.03
C PRO A 35 -21.30 49.69 38.33
N ALA A 36 -20.74 48.76 39.09
CA ALA A 36 -19.82 49.05 40.19
C ALA A 36 -18.75 47.95 40.40
N THR A 37 -17.52 48.30 40.01
CA THR A 37 -16.25 47.96 40.71
C THR A 37 -15.96 46.49 41.09
N GLN A 38 -15.15 45.82 40.27
CA GLN A 38 -14.31 44.69 40.69
C GLN A 38 -12.95 45.19 41.27
N PRO A 39 -12.28 44.42 42.15
CA PRO A 39 -10.94 44.75 42.65
C PRO A 39 -9.86 44.63 41.57
N ALA A 40 -8.78 45.41 41.70
CA ALA A 40 -7.70 45.44 40.72
C ALA A 40 -6.78 44.21 40.78
N GLU A 41 -6.56 43.59 39.63
CA GLU A 41 -5.51 42.59 39.36
C GLU A 41 -4.22 43.32 38.93
N PRO A 42 -3.01 42.90 39.36
CA PRO A 42 -1.77 43.60 39.07
C PRO A 42 -1.37 43.52 37.58
N PRO A 43 -0.73 44.56 37.01
CA PRO A 43 -0.43 44.62 35.59
C PRO A 43 0.65 43.61 35.16
N ALA A 44 0.42 42.95 34.03
CA ALA A 44 1.41 42.15 33.34
C ALA A 44 2.59 43.01 32.83
N PRO A 45 3.83 42.46 32.76
CA PRO A 45 4.97 43.19 32.24
C PRO A 45 4.84 43.46 30.72
N PRO A 46 5.53 44.49 30.18
CA PRO A 46 5.44 44.81 28.76
C PRO A 46 5.99 43.70 27.86
N LEU A 47 5.30 43.48 26.73
CA LEU A 47 5.83 42.68 25.62
C LEU A 47 7.03 43.39 25.00
N GLU A 48 8.22 42.81 25.12
CA GLU A 48 9.38 43.24 24.34
C GLU A 48 9.14 43.00 22.84
N ALA A 49 9.46 44.00 22.02
CA ALA A 49 9.44 43.86 20.57
C ALA A 49 10.59 42.93 20.11
N PRO A 50 10.46 42.24 18.96
CA PRO A 50 11.56 41.45 18.42
C PRO A 50 12.74 42.39 18.07
N ASN A 51 13.90 42.15 18.67
CA ASN A 51 15.11 42.92 18.37
C ASN A 51 15.50 42.73 16.89
N GLU A 52 15.47 43.82 16.11
CA GLU A 52 16.18 43.88 14.84
C GLU A 52 17.69 43.69 15.08
N PRO A 53 18.37 42.76 14.38
CA PRO A 53 19.82 42.65 14.47
C PRO A 53 20.47 43.87 13.79
N PRO A 54 21.51 44.47 14.38
CA PRO A 54 22.12 45.68 13.85
C PRO A 54 22.75 45.46 12.48
N ARG A 55 22.49 46.39 11.55
CA ARG A 55 23.27 46.52 10.31
C ARG A 55 24.72 46.87 10.62
N ASN A 56 25.65 46.24 9.89
CA ASN A 56 27.10 46.42 9.93
C ASN A 56 27.81 46.00 11.23
N ALA A 57 28.08 44.70 11.34
CA ALA A 57 29.33 44.20 11.90
C ALA A 57 30.05 43.38 10.82
N GLU A 58 31.37 43.53 10.70
CA GLU A 58 32.17 42.91 9.63
C GLU A 58 32.22 41.38 9.79
N ARG A 59 32.08 40.65 8.68
CA ARG A 59 32.27 39.18 8.70
C ARG A 59 33.76 38.87 8.90
N PRO A 60 34.12 37.94 9.79
CA PRO A 60 35.43 37.30 9.74
C PRO A 60 35.63 36.64 8.36
N PRO A 61 36.83 36.70 7.76
CA PRO A 61 37.08 36.10 6.45
C PRO A 61 36.93 34.58 6.49
N GLU A 62 36.27 34.00 5.48
CA GLU A 62 36.14 32.55 5.33
C GLU A 62 37.51 31.84 5.31
N PRO A 63 37.65 30.68 5.97
CA PRO A 63 38.83 29.84 5.78
C PRO A 63 38.88 29.37 4.32
N LYS A 64 39.95 29.76 3.62
CA LYS A 64 40.17 29.43 2.20
C LYS A 64 40.04 27.92 1.98
N ARG A 65 39.20 27.52 1.01
CA ARG A 65 39.17 26.14 0.51
C ARG A 65 40.58 25.73 0.06
N PRO A 66 41.10 24.55 0.47
CA PRO A 66 42.35 24.05 -0.10
C PRO A 66 42.18 23.81 -1.61
N ALA A 67 43.19 24.17 -2.38
CA ALA A 67 43.16 24.07 -3.83
C ALA A 67 43.15 22.62 -4.31
N THR A 68 42.39 22.35 -5.37
CA THR A 68 42.39 21.06 -6.08
C THR A 68 43.80 20.77 -6.62
N PRO A 69 44.38 19.59 -6.37
CA PRO A 69 45.66 19.22 -6.99
C PRO A 69 45.50 19.00 -8.51
N PRO A 70 46.55 19.24 -9.32
CA PRO A 70 46.48 19.07 -10.77
C PRO A 70 46.25 17.61 -11.16
N SER A 71 45.44 17.41 -12.21
CA SER A 71 45.04 16.09 -12.71
C SER A 71 46.09 15.48 -13.62
N ASP A 72 47.13 14.86 -13.05
CA ASP A 72 47.99 13.94 -13.80
C ASP A 72 47.27 12.61 -14.04
N ARG A 73 46.62 12.51 -15.21
CA ARG A 73 46.29 11.23 -15.85
C ARG A 73 46.73 11.28 -17.32
N PRO A 74 47.46 10.28 -17.81
CA PRO A 74 47.85 10.23 -19.22
C PRO A 74 46.62 10.02 -20.13
N PRO A 75 46.70 10.43 -21.41
CA PRO A 75 45.60 10.26 -22.36
C PRO A 75 45.34 8.78 -22.61
N VAL A 76 44.09 8.34 -22.39
CA VAL A 76 43.67 6.97 -22.68
C VAL A 76 43.41 6.85 -24.18
N GLU A 77 44.21 6.00 -24.81
CA GLU A 77 44.17 5.65 -26.23
C GLU A 77 42.82 5.01 -26.62
N ALA A 78 42.30 5.37 -27.79
CA ALA A 78 40.97 4.96 -28.23
C ALA A 78 41.01 3.65 -29.03
N THR A 79 40.74 2.51 -28.40
CA THR A 79 40.53 1.22 -29.09
C THR A 79 39.63 0.25 -28.31
N ASN A 80 38.32 0.27 -28.60
CA ASN A 80 37.49 -0.90 -28.92
C ASN A 80 35.99 -0.53 -28.93
N PRO A 81 35.18 -1.09 -29.86
CA PRO A 81 33.75 -0.81 -29.91
C PRO A 81 33.04 -1.41 -28.69
N ARG A 82 32.19 -0.62 -28.03
CA ARG A 82 31.33 -1.11 -26.93
C ARG A 82 30.43 -2.25 -27.43
N PRO A 83 30.30 -3.36 -26.70
CA PRO A 83 29.27 -4.36 -27.02
C PRO A 83 27.88 -3.73 -26.94
N LYS A 84 26.98 -4.16 -27.83
CA LYS A 84 25.59 -3.69 -27.86
C LYS A 84 24.92 -3.93 -26.50
N PRO A 85 24.08 -2.99 -26.01
CA PRO A 85 23.38 -3.18 -24.73
C PRO A 85 22.49 -4.42 -24.80
N GLN A 86 22.79 -5.41 -23.97
CA GLN A 86 21.90 -6.53 -23.71
C GLN A 86 20.72 -6.02 -22.87
N SER A 87 19.51 -6.47 -23.18
CA SER A 87 18.32 -6.21 -22.38
C SER A 87 18.49 -6.79 -20.97
N VAL A 88 18.66 -5.93 -19.98
CA VAL A 88 18.74 -6.35 -18.57
C VAL A 88 17.31 -6.33 -18.01
N PRO A 89 16.72 -7.49 -17.66
CA PRO A 89 15.37 -7.53 -17.12
C PRO A 89 15.29 -6.77 -15.78
N LEU A 90 14.13 -6.17 -15.50
CA LEU A 90 13.87 -5.45 -14.26
C LEU A 90 14.14 -6.35 -13.05
N GLY A 91 15.17 -6.00 -12.25
CA GLY A 91 15.38 -6.38 -10.84
C GLY A 91 15.11 -7.85 -10.48
N ASN A 92 16.18 -8.63 -10.31
CA ASN A 92 16.09 -10.03 -9.91
C ASN A 92 15.27 -10.18 -8.61
N THR A 93 14.24 -11.03 -8.61
CA THR A 93 13.33 -11.19 -7.45
C THR A 93 14.01 -11.84 -6.24
N SER A 94 15.19 -12.44 -6.43
CA SER A 94 16.10 -12.87 -5.36
C SER A 94 16.64 -11.73 -4.50
N ASP A 95 16.63 -10.49 -5.03
CA ASP A 95 17.34 -9.36 -4.42
C ASP A 95 16.44 -8.55 -3.46
N LEU A 96 15.17 -8.95 -3.28
CA LEU A 96 14.33 -8.46 -2.19
C LEU A 96 15.00 -8.83 -0.85
N PRO A 97 15.05 -7.91 0.15
CA PRO A 97 15.90 -8.11 1.33
C PRO A 97 15.48 -9.30 2.22
N TRP A 98 14.24 -9.79 2.14
CA TRP A 98 13.77 -11.03 2.79
C TRP A 98 13.89 -12.29 1.91
N ASN A 99 14.16 -12.15 0.61
CA ASN A 99 14.48 -13.26 -0.30
C ASN A 99 15.97 -13.61 -0.32
N GLN A 100 16.82 -12.78 0.30
CA GLN A 100 18.22 -13.11 0.55
C GLN A 100 18.30 -14.36 1.42
N LYS A 101 18.71 -15.48 0.82
CA LYS A 101 18.98 -16.72 1.55
C LYS A 101 19.94 -16.44 2.70
N ARG A 102 19.49 -16.61 3.96
CA ARG A 102 20.41 -16.83 5.08
C ARG A 102 21.37 -17.95 4.65
N ARG A 103 22.68 -17.75 4.82
CA ARG A 103 23.67 -18.78 4.48
C ARG A 103 23.29 -20.09 5.20
N PRO A 104 23.22 -21.24 4.50
CA PRO A 104 22.70 -22.48 5.07
C PRO A 104 23.67 -23.17 6.06
N ASP A 105 24.81 -22.56 6.37
CA ASP A 105 25.86 -23.12 7.23
C ASP A 105 25.60 -22.88 8.73
N LEU A 106 24.34 -22.93 9.15
CA LEU A 106 23.96 -22.99 10.56
C LEU A 106 23.38 -24.37 10.84
N LEU A 107 24.10 -25.09 11.71
CA LEU A 107 23.62 -26.27 12.46
C LEU A 107 22.16 -26.07 12.90
N PRO A 108 21.33 -27.14 12.98
CA PRO A 108 19.91 -27.03 13.29
C PRO A 108 19.70 -26.11 14.48
N ILE A 109 19.19 -24.91 14.21
CA ILE A 109 19.03 -23.87 15.22
C ILE A 109 18.10 -24.47 16.25
N ARG A 110 18.60 -24.64 17.48
CA ARG A 110 17.77 -25.09 18.60
C ARG A 110 16.73 -23.99 18.83
N LEU A 111 15.55 -24.16 18.24
CA LEU A 111 14.42 -23.27 18.42
C LEU A 111 14.17 -23.14 19.91
N LEU A 112 14.42 -21.95 20.44
CA LEU A 112 14.25 -21.66 21.85
C LEU A 112 12.78 -21.84 22.20
N GLN A 113 12.53 -22.50 23.33
CA GLN A 113 11.19 -22.87 23.75
C GLN A 113 10.52 -21.76 24.56
N HIS A 114 11.32 -20.86 25.16
CA HIS A 114 10.83 -19.80 26.03
C HIS A 114 11.58 -18.48 25.80
N ALA A 115 10.88 -17.35 25.92
CA ALA A 115 11.48 -16.01 25.77
C ALA A 115 12.59 -15.74 26.79
N ARG A 116 12.49 -16.31 27.99
CA ARG A 116 13.52 -16.28 29.04
C ARG A 116 14.88 -16.81 28.58
N GLU A 117 14.91 -17.81 27.68
CA GLU A 117 16.16 -18.31 27.09
C GLU A 117 16.79 -17.26 26.17
N GLN A 118 15.99 -16.58 25.35
CA GLN A 118 16.44 -15.52 24.44
C GLN A 118 16.92 -14.28 25.20
N LEU A 119 16.23 -13.89 26.28
CA LEU A 119 16.67 -12.81 27.17
C LEU A 119 18.05 -13.11 27.76
N LYS A 120 18.29 -14.35 28.20
CA LYS A 120 19.58 -14.79 28.73
C LYS A 120 20.70 -14.67 27.69
N LEU A 121 20.45 -15.02 26.43
CA LEU A 121 21.40 -14.80 25.32
C LEU A 121 21.70 -13.31 25.07
N PHE A 122 20.76 -12.41 25.39
CA PHE A 122 20.95 -10.96 25.30
C PHE A 122 21.63 -10.33 26.53
N GLY A 123 22.01 -11.13 27.53
CA GLY A 123 22.63 -10.67 28.78
C GLY A 123 21.64 -10.27 29.87
N ILE A 124 20.37 -10.67 29.76
CA ILE A 124 19.30 -10.43 30.73
C ILE A 124 18.97 -11.77 31.39
N ASP A 125 19.65 -12.05 32.50
CA ASP A 125 19.54 -13.32 33.22
C ASP A 125 18.57 -13.25 34.43
N ASP A 126 18.47 -14.36 35.16
CA ASP A 126 17.61 -14.49 36.35
C ASP A 126 17.98 -13.53 37.48
N SER A 127 19.19 -12.94 37.49
CA SER A 127 19.59 -11.93 38.48
C SER A 127 19.01 -10.56 38.12
N GLN A 128 19.02 -10.18 36.84
CA GLN A 128 18.36 -8.97 36.36
C GLN A 128 16.84 -9.09 36.46
N LEU A 129 16.26 -10.25 36.13
CA LEU A 129 14.82 -10.48 36.28
C LEU A 129 14.35 -10.41 37.75
N ARG A 130 15.22 -10.61 38.74
CA ARG A 130 14.89 -10.39 40.17
C ARG A 130 14.86 -8.92 40.59
N LEU A 131 15.32 -7.99 39.75
CA LEU A 131 15.21 -6.55 40.02
C LEU A 131 13.78 -6.01 39.82
N PHE A 132 12.91 -6.79 39.17
CA PHE A 132 11.47 -6.59 39.20
C PHE A 132 10.93 -7.05 40.56
N ALA A 133 10.42 -6.12 41.36
CA ALA A 133 9.95 -6.37 42.72
C ALA A 133 8.41 -6.36 42.73
N ASP A 134 7.81 -7.51 43.04
CA ASP A 134 6.36 -7.65 43.09
C ASP A 134 5.77 -6.94 44.31
N TYR A 135 4.55 -6.44 44.18
CA TYR A 135 3.83 -5.70 45.22
C TYR A 135 4.56 -4.44 45.72
N GLN A 136 5.42 -3.87 44.88
CA GLN A 136 6.09 -2.59 45.10
C GLN A 136 5.61 -1.55 44.07
N PRO A 137 5.77 -0.25 44.37
CA PRO A 137 5.57 0.80 43.37
C PRO A 137 6.41 0.56 42.11
N TRP A 138 5.83 0.85 40.96
CA TRP A 138 6.52 0.68 39.67
C TRP A 138 7.71 1.63 39.54
N ASN A 139 8.90 1.07 39.29
CA ASN A 139 10.10 1.85 38.99
C ASN A 139 10.21 2.09 37.48
N ALA A 140 9.90 3.31 37.06
CA ALA A 140 9.97 3.73 35.66
C ALA A 140 11.39 3.74 35.08
N ASP A 141 12.42 3.87 35.92
CA ASP A 141 13.84 3.97 35.54
C ASP A 141 14.57 2.61 35.61
N ASN A 142 13.83 1.49 35.60
CA ASN A 142 14.40 0.15 35.70
C ASN A 142 15.24 -0.19 34.45
N GLU A 143 16.57 -0.22 34.60
CA GLU A 143 17.53 -0.53 33.53
C GLU A 143 17.24 -1.89 32.85
N THR A 144 16.67 -2.87 33.57
CA THR A 144 16.30 -4.17 33.00
C THR A 144 15.16 -4.04 31.99
N LEU A 145 14.16 -3.20 32.28
CA LEU A 145 13.09 -2.87 31.32
C LEU A 145 13.69 -2.23 30.07
N ILE A 146 14.55 -1.22 30.24
CA ILE A 146 15.17 -0.49 29.14
C ILE A 146 15.98 -1.45 28.25
N LYS A 147 16.73 -2.39 28.84
CA LYS A 147 17.42 -3.48 28.15
C LYS A 147 16.45 -4.40 27.38
N ILE A 148 15.33 -4.81 27.97
CA ILE A 148 14.31 -5.63 27.29
C ILE A 148 13.75 -4.88 26.08
N LEU A 149 13.33 -3.61 26.27
CA LEU A 149 12.81 -2.73 25.22
C LEU A 149 13.82 -2.50 24.08
N PHE A 150 15.10 -2.32 24.39
CA PHE A 150 16.17 -2.23 23.40
C PHE A 150 16.33 -3.50 22.56
N ARG A 151 16.13 -4.68 23.17
CA ARG A 151 16.33 -5.98 22.52
C ARG A 151 15.13 -6.46 21.70
N PHE A 152 13.92 -5.95 21.94
CA PHE A 152 12.72 -6.37 21.22
C PHE A 152 12.82 -6.37 19.68
N PRO A 153 13.41 -5.36 19.00
CA PRO A 153 13.59 -5.39 17.53
C PRO A 153 14.48 -6.54 17.01
N LYS A 154 15.17 -7.25 17.91
CA LYS A 154 16.00 -8.44 17.61
C LYS A 154 15.33 -9.75 18.05
N MET A 155 14.12 -9.70 18.61
CA MET A 155 13.26 -10.87 18.85
C MET A 155 12.31 -11.03 17.66
N GLY A 156 12.13 -12.25 17.18
CA GLY A 156 11.13 -12.55 16.14
C GLY A 156 9.70 -12.34 16.66
N LEU A 157 8.78 -11.91 15.78
CA LEU A 157 7.35 -11.85 16.13
C LEU A 157 6.72 -13.26 16.13
N ASP A 158 7.28 -14.17 15.33
CA ASP A 158 7.07 -15.62 15.33
C ASP A 158 7.53 -16.27 16.63
N ASP A 159 8.71 -15.91 17.11
CA ASP A 159 9.22 -16.36 18.41
C ASP A 159 8.25 -15.96 19.52
N LEU A 160 7.85 -14.68 19.58
CA LEU A 160 6.86 -14.21 20.55
C LEU A 160 5.49 -14.89 20.39
N GLN A 161 5.03 -15.15 19.15
CA GLN A 161 3.80 -15.89 18.91
C GLN A 161 3.90 -17.34 19.38
N ARG A 162 5.02 -18.02 19.13
CA ARG A 162 5.28 -19.41 19.53
C ARG A 162 5.41 -19.57 21.05
N TRP A 163 5.96 -18.57 21.73
CA TRP A 163 6.07 -18.53 23.19
C TRP A 163 4.79 -18.07 23.90
N THR A 164 3.76 -17.64 23.17
CA THR A 164 2.51 -17.11 23.74
C THR A 164 1.74 -18.22 24.46
N ARG A 165 1.59 -18.10 25.79
CA ARG A 165 0.68 -18.92 26.59
C ARG A 165 -0.77 -18.62 26.18
N GLN A 166 -1.54 -19.66 25.85
CA GLN A 166 -2.91 -19.52 25.33
C GLN A 166 -3.95 -19.37 26.43
N ASP A 167 -3.79 -20.11 27.53
CA ASP A 167 -4.66 -20.07 28.71
C ASP A 167 -3.93 -19.34 29.84
N VAL A 168 -4.61 -18.39 30.48
CA VAL A 168 -4.02 -17.52 31.51
C VAL A 168 -4.95 -17.39 32.70
N ASP A 169 -4.48 -17.87 33.84
CA ASP A 169 -5.10 -17.58 35.14
C ASP A 169 -4.38 -16.37 35.76
N TRP A 170 -5.06 -15.23 35.80
CA TRP A 170 -4.50 -13.99 36.35
C TRP A 170 -4.36 -14.03 37.89
N ASP A 171 -5.14 -14.86 38.59
CA ASP A 171 -4.95 -15.10 40.02
C ASP A 171 -3.67 -15.90 40.26
N GLN A 172 -3.42 -16.95 39.46
CA GLN A 172 -2.16 -17.70 39.56
C GLN A 172 -0.92 -16.83 39.26
N VAL A 173 -1.02 -15.90 38.29
CA VAL A 173 0.05 -14.93 37.99
C VAL A 173 0.30 -13.97 39.17
N ARG A 174 -0.73 -13.64 39.96
CA ARG A 174 -0.57 -12.85 41.19
C ARG A 174 0.03 -13.66 42.33
N GLU A 175 -0.41 -14.91 42.51
CA GLU A 175 0.07 -15.76 43.60
C GLU A 175 1.54 -16.19 43.43
N GLU A 176 1.98 -16.46 42.19
CA GLU A 176 3.33 -16.98 41.90
C GLU A 176 4.07 -16.20 40.78
N PRO A 177 4.21 -14.87 40.87
CA PRO A 177 4.67 -14.03 39.74
C PRO A 177 6.10 -14.36 39.28
N ALA A 178 6.96 -14.82 40.18
CA ALA A 178 8.32 -15.23 39.85
C ALA A 178 8.38 -16.41 38.86
N SER A 179 7.36 -17.27 38.82
CA SER A 179 7.27 -18.43 37.93
C SER A 179 6.72 -18.09 36.55
N PHE A 180 6.03 -16.96 36.40
CA PHE A 180 5.55 -16.43 35.11
C PHE A 180 6.44 -15.31 34.53
N ARG A 181 7.47 -14.87 35.26
CA ARG A 181 8.32 -13.75 34.84
C ARG A 181 9.06 -14.09 33.54
N ALA A 182 8.93 -13.18 32.58
CA ALA A 182 9.37 -13.31 31.19
C ALA A 182 8.65 -14.39 30.35
N ASP A 183 7.47 -14.87 30.76
CA ASP A 183 6.55 -15.56 29.85
C ASP A 183 5.81 -14.56 28.95
N VAL A 184 5.45 -15.01 27.73
CA VAL A 184 4.70 -14.20 26.77
C VAL A 184 3.21 -14.50 26.89
N PHE A 185 2.41 -13.44 26.99
CA PHE A 185 0.95 -13.50 27.05
C PHE A 185 0.34 -12.72 25.89
N LEU A 186 -0.80 -13.19 25.36
CA LEU A 186 -1.61 -12.42 24.42
C LEU A 186 -2.63 -11.59 25.20
N LEU A 187 -2.33 -10.31 25.35
CA LEU A 187 -3.21 -9.34 25.98
C LEU A 187 -4.16 -8.78 24.91
N ARG A 188 -5.46 -8.76 25.19
CA ARG A 188 -6.52 -8.14 24.37
C ARG A 188 -7.42 -7.32 25.25
N GLY A 189 -7.84 -6.16 24.78
CA GLY A 189 -8.55 -5.22 25.63
C GLY A 189 -8.77 -3.85 25.04
N ARG A 190 -9.11 -2.89 25.91
CA ARG A 190 -9.31 -1.48 25.56
C ARG A 190 -8.33 -0.58 26.32
N VAL A 191 -7.61 0.26 25.58
CA VAL A 191 -6.63 1.21 26.11
C VAL A 191 -7.33 2.36 26.82
N GLN A 192 -6.98 2.58 28.09
CA GLN A 192 -7.53 3.63 28.95
C GLN A 192 -6.66 4.89 28.98
N SER A 193 -5.33 4.73 28.87
CA SER A 193 -4.39 5.85 28.82
C SER A 193 -3.04 5.43 28.22
N VAL A 194 -2.31 6.42 27.72
CA VAL A 194 -0.91 6.28 27.28
C VAL A 194 -0.11 7.39 27.96
N THR A 195 0.96 7.02 28.65
CA THR A 195 1.89 7.94 29.31
C THR A 195 3.28 7.79 28.68
N GLN A 196 3.88 8.91 28.25
CA GLN A 196 5.26 8.93 27.76
C GLN A 196 6.23 9.11 28.93
N HIS A 197 7.29 8.31 28.95
CA HIS A 197 8.35 8.31 29.94
C HIS A 197 9.70 8.57 29.25
N PRO A 198 10.30 9.76 29.39
CA PRO A 198 11.62 10.03 28.86
C PRO A 198 12.68 9.26 29.67
N LEU A 199 13.73 8.81 28.99
CA LEU A 199 14.90 8.21 29.63
C LEU A 199 15.89 9.30 30.09
N LEU A 200 16.73 8.93 31.06
CA LEU A 200 17.93 9.71 31.38
C LEU A 200 18.85 9.82 30.14
N PRO A 201 19.52 10.97 29.90
CA PRO A 201 20.32 11.20 28.69
C PRO A 201 21.37 10.11 28.40
N GLU A 202 22.04 9.62 29.45
CA GLU A 202 23.06 8.58 29.36
C GLU A 202 22.48 7.23 28.90
N ALA A 203 21.27 6.90 29.36
CA ALA A 203 20.54 5.71 28.94
C ALA A 203 19.99 5.88 27.51
N ALA A 204 19.53 7.08 27.15
CA ALA A 204 19.03 7.37 25.81
C ALA A 204 20.12 7.24 24.74
N GLU A 205 21.35 7.70 25.04
CA GLU A 205 22.53 7.50 24.18
C GLU A 205 22.93 6.02 24.11
N LEU A 206 23.04 5.33 25.25
CA LEU A 206 23.47 3.93 25.32
C LEU A 206 22.52 2.95 24.62
N PHE A 207 21.21 3.19 24.65
CA PHE A 207 20.19 2.31 24.11
C PHE A 207 19.54 2.79 22.82
N GLU A 208 19.96 3.93 22.25
CA GLU A 208 19.50 4.45 20.96
C GLU A 208 17.97 4.73 20.91
N PHE A 209 17.37 5.17 22.03
CA PHE A 209 16.00 5.75 22.05
C PHE A 209 15.80 6.67 23.25
N ALA A 210 15.06 7.77 23.07
CA ALA A 210 14.89 8.82 24.08
C ALA A 210 13.76 8.56 25.09
N ASP A 211 12.75 7.77 24.70
CA ASP A 211 11.50 7.65 25.45
C ASP A 211 10.83 6.28 25.24
N TYR A 212 10.02 5.88 26.21
CA TYR A 212 9.11 4.74 26.10
C TYR A 212 7.71 5.12 26.57
N TYR A 213 6.73 4.27 26.27
CA TYR A 213 5.32 4.50 26.57
C TYR A 213 4.81 3.43 27.51
N GLN A 214 4.05 3.84 28.52
CA GLN A 214 3.23 2.98 29.36
C GLN A 214 1.79 3.06 28.85
N VAL A 215 1.27 1.93 28.37
CA VAL A 215 -0.09 1.81 27.84
C VAL A 215 -0.95 1.07 28.88
N LYS A 216 -1.88 1.77 29.52
CA LYS A 216 -2.84 1.14 30.45
C LYS A 216 -3.99 0.56 29.65
N MET A 217 -4.29 -0.72 29.87
CA MET A 217 -5.30 -1.46 29.14
C MET A 217 -6.18 -2.26 30.09
N GLN A 218 -7.50 -2.14 29.94
CA GLN A 218 -8.48 -3.04 30.53
C GLN A 218 -8.54 -4.31 29.67
N LEU A 219 -8.36 -5.49 30.25
CA LEU A 219 -8.53 -6.73 29.49
C LEU A 219 -9.99 -6.97 29.09
N GLU A 220 -10.22 -7.62 27.95
CA GLU A 220 -11.58 -7.90 27.47
C GLU A 220 -12.26 -9.03 28.26
N ASP A 221 -11.49 -10.07 28.60
CA ASP A 221 -11.97 -11.27 29.31
C ASP A 221 -11.85 -11.18 30.85
N SER A 222 -11.51 -10.01 31.41
CA SER A 222 -11.23 -9.86 32.84
C SER A 222 -11.36 -8.41 33.35
N SER A 223 -11.70 -8.26 34.64
CA SER A 223 -11.58 -6.97 35.37
C SER A 223 -10.14 -6.48 35.50
N GLN A 224 -9.14 -7.31 35.18
CA GLN A 224 -7.73 -6.95 35.29
C GLN A 224 -7.32 -5.75 34.41
N VAL A 225 -6.66 -4.78 35.04
CA VAL A 225 -5.95 -3.69 34.36
C VAL A 225 -4.47 -4.06 34.23
N VAL A 226 -3.88 -3.83 33.06
CA VAL A 226 -2.47 -4.09 32.78
C VAL A 226 -1.78 -2.84 32.25
N THR A 227 -0.52 -2.62 32.65
CA THR A 227 0.37 -1.64 32.02
C THR A 227 1.34 -2.35 31.09
N ILE A 228 1.35 -1.95 29.81
CA ILE A 228 2.27 -2.46 28.79
C ILE A 228 3.30 -1.38 28.48
N CYS A 229 4.57 -1.66 28.77
CA CYS A 229 5.70 -0.83 28.39
C CYS A 229 6.13 -1.14 26.96
N THR A 230 6.23 -0.12 26.10
CA THR A 230 6.64 -0.29 24.70
C THR A 230 7.44 0.91 24.19
N ARG A 231 8.27 0.73 23.16
CA ARG A 231 9.02 1.81 22.51
C ARG A 231 8.17 2.64 21.55
N ASN A 232 7.08 2.09 21.03
CA ASN A 232 6.27 2.73 20.01
C ASN A 232 4.77 2.52 20.28
N VAL A 233 3.99 3.57 20.08
CA VAL A 233 2.53 3.57 20.05
C VAL A 233 2.05 4.18 18.72
N PRO A 234 0.82 3.91 18.26
CA PRO A 234 0.22 4.62 17.13
C PRO A 234 0.32 6.14 17.29
N LEU A 235 0.76 6.85 16.24
CA LEU A 235 0.93 8.31 16.27
C LEU A 235 -0.39 9.07 16.48
N ALA A 236 -1.52 8.40 16.22
CA ALA A 236 -2.85 8.92 16.55
C ALA A 236 -3.02 9.14 18.06
N TRP A 237 -2.57 8.19 18.90
CA TRP A 237 -2.67 8.25 20.37
C TRP A 237 -1.78 9.32 21.01
N LEU A 238 -0.84 9.90 20.25
CA LEU A 238 -0.03 11.05 20.68
C LEU A 238 -0.72 12.41 20.44
N LYS A 239 -1.80 12.44 19.64
CA LYS A 239 -2.53 13.66 19.28
C LYS A 239 -3.76 13.91 20.16
N GLY A 240 -4.29 12.86 20.77
CA GLY A 240 -5.40 12.91 21.72
C GLY A 240 -5.29 11.76 22.71
N GLN A 241 -5.70 11.97 23.95
CA GLN A 241 -5.62 10.90 24.95
C GLN A 241 -6.55 9.75 24.56
N PRO A 242 -6.06 8.50 24.60
CA PRO A 242 -6.81 7.37 24.10
C PRO A 242 -7.97 7.00 25.02
N SER A 243 -9.19 7.03 24.51
CA SER A 243 -10.42 6.76 25.26
C SER A 243 -11.07 5.44 24.84
N SER A 244 -10.59 4.34 25.40
CA SER A 244 -11.16 2.99 25.23
C SER A 244 -10.93 2.35 23.85
N HIS A 245 -9.77 2.60 23.20
CA HIS A 245 -9.44 1.99 21.91
C HIS A 245 -9.15 0.50 22.02
N ARG A 246 -9.77 -0.31 21.16
CA ARG A 246 -9.51 -1.76 21.09
C ARG A 246 -8.08 -2.03 20.60
N ALA A 247 -7.35 -2.84 21.35
CA ALA A 247 -5.94 -3.13 21.13
C ALA A 247 -5.57 -4.57 21.50
N SER A 248 -4.40 -5.01 21.01
CA SER A 248 -3.79 -6.27 21.42
C SER A 248 -2.27 -6.18 21.53
N ALA A 249 -1.65 -7.01 22.36
CA ALA A 249 -0.19 -7.09 22.48
C ALA A 249 0.25 -8.51 22.83
N ARG A 250 1.38 -8.96 22.26
CA ARG A 250 2.14 -10.10 22.79
C ARG A 250 3.22 -9.55 23.70
N ALA A 251 3.07 -9.76 25.00
CA ALA A 251 3.82 -9.03 26.00
C ALA A 251 4.46 -9.98 27.03
N LEU A 252 5.70 -9.68 27.42
CA LEU A 252 6.45 -10.36 28.47
C LEU A 252 5.99 -9.87 29.84
N PHE A 253 5.60 -10.77 30.74
CA PHE A 253 5.28 -10.38 32.12
C PHE A 253 6.53 -9.98 32.90
N LEU A 254 6.44 -8.89 33.68
CA LEU A 254 7.53 -8.33 34.47
C LEU A 254 7.27 -8.44 35.98
N GLN A 255 6.21 -7.80 36.48
CA GLN A 255 5.90 -7.76 37.92
C GLN A 255 4.42 -7.49 38.20
N VAL A 256 4.02 -7.84 39.43
CA VAL A 256 2.80 -7.32 40.07
C VAL A 256 3.12 -5.96 40.70
N GLY A 257 2.30 -4.94 40.45
CA GLY A 257 2.42 -3.63 41.08
C GLY A 257 1.90 -3.60 42.52
N GLU A 258 2.03 -2.43 43.16
CA GLU A 258 1.45 -2.17 44.48
C GLU A 258 -0.08 -2.37 44.48
N SER A 259 -0.59 -3.02 45.53
CA SER A 259 -2.02 -3.33 45.68
C SER A 259 -2.81 -2.11 46.18
N THR A 260 -2.99 -1.12 45.31
CA THR A 260 -3.73 0.13 45.59
C THR A 260 -5.25 0.06 45.32
N GLY A 261 -5.76 -1.08 44.88
CA GLY A 261 -7.19 -1.34 44.63
C GLY A 261 -7.58 -2.81 44.85
N GLU A 262 -8.76 -3.23 44.39
CA GLU A 262 -9.26 -4.61 44.55
C GLU A 262 -8.39 -5.66 43.86
N GLN A 263 -7.72 -5.30 42.76
CA GLN A 263 -6.73 -6.12 42.06
C GLN A 263 -5.48 -5.28 41.79
N PRO A 264 -4.26 -5.78 42.08
CA PRO A 264 -3.02 -5.08 41.74
C PRO A 264 -2.83 -5.03 40.22
N GLU A 265 -2.24 -3.94 39.73
CA GLU A 265 -1.91 -3.78 38.31
C GLU A 265 -0.77 -4.73 37.90
N LEU A 266 -0.87 -5.34 36.73
CA LEU A 266 0.16 -6.23 36.19
C LEU A 266 0.99 -5.49 35.12
N PHE A 267 2.32 -5.57 35.23
CA PHE A 267 3.25 -4.87 34.34
C PHE A 267 3.88 -5.81 33.33
N PHE A 268 3.89 -5.38 32.07
CA PHE A 268 4.42 -6.12 30.94
C PHE A 268 5.36 -5.27 30.07
N ALA A 269 6.21 -5.90 29.28
CA ALA A 269 6.94 -5.26 28.18
C ALA A 269 6.48 -5.86 26.84
N ALA A 270 6.27 -5.04 25.81
CA ALA A 270 5.93 -5.51 24.46
C ALA A 270 6.75 -4.78 23.38
N PRO A 271 7.08 -5.45 22.25
CA PRO A 271 7.72 -4.78 21.11
C PRO A 271 6.84 -3.69 20.51
N ARG A 272 5.52 -3.84 20.64
CA ARG A 272 4.47 -2.97 20.10
C ARG A 272 3.12 -3.31 20.75
N VAL A 273 2.25 -2.32 20.83
CA VAL A 273 0.80 -2.51 21.06
C VAL A 273 0.10 -2.29 19.72
N ALA A 274 -0.71 -3.27 19.30
CA ALA A 274 -1.46 -3.23 18.06
C ALA A 274 -2.82 -2.57 18.25
N TRP A 275 -3.18 -1.65 17.37
CA TRP A 275 -4.44 -0.91 17.40
C TRP A 275 -5.40 -1.45 16.34
N HIS A 276 -6.59 -1.83 16.81
CA HIS A 276 -7.65 -2.40 16.00
C HIS A 276 -8.94 -1.59 16.23
N PRO A 277 -8.98 -0.34 15.72
CA PRO A 277 -10.09 0.58 15.97
C PRO A 277 -11.43 -0.03 15.60
N ASP A 278 -12.47 0.38 16.30
CA ASP A 278 -13.86 0.10 15.95
C ASP A 278 -14.52 1.32 15.28
N ALA A 279 -15.74 1.17 14.78
CA ALA A 279 -16.45 2.22 14.05
C ALA A 279 -16.73 3.51 14.87
N ASN A 280 -16.57 3.47 16.20
CA ASN A 280 -16.79 4.61 17.10
C ASN A 280 -15.47 5.25 17.58
N ASP A 281 -14.32 4.76 17.12
CA ASP A 281 -13.01 5.23 17.54
C ASP A 281 -12.76 6.68 17.04
N PRO A 282 -12.64 7.68 17.95
CA PRO A 282 -12.56 9.09 17.56
C PRO A 282 -11.21 9.49 16.94
N LEU A 283 -10.19 8.62 17.02
CA LEU A 283 -8.87 8.87 16.45
C LEU A 283 -8.65 8.12 15.12
N ALA A 284 -9.55 7.21 14.76
CA ALA A 284 -9.52 6.42 13.53
C ALA A 284 -9.88 7.25 12.29
N ARG A 285 -9.24 6.96 11.15
CA ARG A 285 -9.65 7.45 9.84
C ARG A 285 -10.83 6.61 9.32
N PRO A 286 -11.64 7.10 8.36
CA PRO A 286 -12.84 6.37 7.90
C PRO A 286 -12.60 4.93 7.44
N GLN A 287 -11.41 4.60 6.91
CA GLN A 287 -11.06 3.25 6.47
C GLN A 287 -10.50 2.33 7.58
N ASP A 288 -10.11 2.89 8.73
CA ASP A 288 -9.33 2.16 9.75
C ASP A 288 -10.13 1.09 10.50
N PRO A 289 -11.44 1.25 10.80
CA PRO A 289 -12.23 0.20 11.45
C PRO A 289 -12.27 -1.11 10.67
N LEU A 290 -12.44 -1.06 9.35
CA LEU A 290 -12.42 -2.25 8.47
C LEU A 290 -11.06 -2.99 8.57
N LEU A 291 -9.96 -2.26 8.65
CA LEU A 291 -8.62 -2.84 8.83
C LEU A 291 -8.50 -3.50 10.21
N GLY A 292 -8.99 -2.85 11.28
CA GLY A 292 -9.03 -3.37 12.64
C GLY A 292 -9.91 -4.62 12.81
N GLU A 293 -11.01 -4.72 12.06
CA GLU A 293 -11.87 -5.91 11.98
C GLU A 293 -11.19 -7.07 11.25
N LEU A 294 -10.48 -6.79 10.15
CA LEU A 294 -9.71 -7.79 9.39
C LEU A 294 -8.47 -8.32 10.15
N GLY A 295 -8.13 -7.69 11.28
CA GLY A 295 -7.01 -8.03 12.15
C GLY A 295 -5.69 -7.34 11.77
N VAL A 296 -5.75 -6.32 10.92
CA VAL A 296 -4.60 -5.44 10.63
C VAL A 296 -4.40 -4.52 11.84
N ASP A 297 -3.15 -4.29 12.18
CA ASP A 297 -2.76 -3.23 13.10
C ASP A 297 -2.59 -1.90 12.35
N VAL A 298 -3.50 -0.97 12.61
CA VAL A 298 -3.52 0.35 11.99
C VAL A 298 -2.29 1.19 12.36
N GLY A 299 -1.68 0.96 13.53
CA GLY A 299 -0.45 1.64 13.96
C GLY A 299 0.78 1.34 13.10
N LEU A 300 0.75 0.29 12.27
CA LEU A 300 1.83 0.03 11.31
C LEU A 300 1.85 1.02 10.14
N ILE A 301 0.71 1.65 9.83
CA ILE A 301 0.57 2.56 8.69
C ILE A 301 1.43 3.83 8.86
N ASP A 302 1.65 4.26 10.11
CA ASP A 302 2.50 5.39 10.47
C ASP A 302 3.94 5.24 9.96
N THR A 303 4.43 4.00 9.85
CA THR A 303 5.81 3.67 9.46
C THR A 303 6.03 3.47 7.96
N ILE A 304 4.99 3.49 7.12
CA ILE A 304 5.10 3.14 5.69
C ILE A 304 5.84 4.25 4.90
N PRO A 305 7.01 3.96 4.31
CA PRO A 305 7.74 4.92 3.49
C PRO A 305 7.18 4.99 2.05
N ASN A 306 6.53 6.11 1.73
CA ASN A 306 6.15 6.45 0.35
C ASN A 306 7.38 6.87 -0.48
N PHE A 307 7.28 6.70 -1.80
CA PHE A 307 8.34 6.96 -2.79
C PHE A 307 9.64 6.18 -2.54
N LYS A 308 9.54 5.03 -1.87
CA LYS A 308 10.63 4.06 -1.66
C LYS A 308 10.23 2.69 -2.23
N PRO A 309 11.18 1.82 -2.60
CA PRO A 309 10.89 0.40 -2.84
C PRO A 309 10.23 -0.24 -1.61
N LEU A 310 9.73 -1.47 -1.75
CA LEU A 310 9.38 -2.26 -0.57
C LEU A 310 10.66 -2.62 0.21
N GLY A 311 10.64 -2.43 1.53
CA GLY A 311 11.76 -2.70 2.44
C GLY A 311 11.30 -3.30 3.77
N SER A 312 12.24 -3.44 4.71
CA SER A 312 11.95 -4.01 6.04
C SER A 312 10.88 -3.25 6.82
N ALA A 313 10.79 -1.93 6.65
CA ALA A 313 9.74 -1.10 7.25
C ALA A 313 8.33 -1.40 6.72
N ASP A 314 8.20 -1.88 5.47
CA ASP A 314 6.91 -2.26 4.89
C ASP A 314 6.47 -3.66 5.34
N ARG A 315 7.42 -4.57 5.61
CA ARG A 315 7.24 -6.04 5.72
C ARG A 315 5.99 -6.44 6.52
N GLU A 316 5.93 -6.07 7.80
CA GLU A 316 4.86 -6.52 8.70
C GLU A 316 3.49 -5.98 8.26
N CYS A 317 3.43 -4.70 7.86
CA CYS A 317 2.18 -4.09 7.38
C CYS A 317 1.71 -4.72 6.06
N PHE A 318 2.65 -4.92 5.12
CA PHE A 318 2.39 -5.54 3.82
C PHE A 318 1.76 -6.93 3.96
N TYR A 319 2.33 -7.81 4.80
CA TYR A 319 1.79 -9.14 4.99
C TYR A 319 0.47 -9.17 5.77
N GLN A 320 0.25 -8.23 6.71
CA GLN A 320 -1.07 -8.08 7.35
C GLN A 320 -2.14 -7.60 6.36
N PHE A 321 -1.84 -6.63 5.50
CA PHE A 321 -2.74 -6.19 4.42
C PHE A 321 -3.03 -7.33 3.44
N LEU A 322 -2.03 -8.15 3.11
CA LEU A 322 -2.17 -9.28 2.20
C LEU A 322 -3.04 -10.40 2.81
N ALA A 323 -2.84 -10.69 4.10
CA ALA A 323 -3.70 -11.61 4.86
C ALA A 323 -5.14 -11.08 5.02
N ALA A 324 -5.32 -9.75 5.13
CA ALA A 324 -6.62 -9.10 5.18
C ALA A 324 -7.34 -9.18 3.82
N ALA A 325 -6.64 -8.90 2.71
CA ALA A 325 -7.17 -9.02 1.37
C ALA A 325 -7.56 -10.46 1.01
N GLY A 326 -6.84 -11.46 1.54
CA GLY A 326 -7.22 -12.88 1.43
C GLY A 326 -8.53 -13.27 2.14
N LYS A 327 -9.10 -12.38 2.96
CA LYS A 327 -10.40 -12.55 3.64
C LYS A 327 -11.50 -11.65 3.06
N ALA A 328 -11.22 -10.90 1.99
CA ALA A 328 -12.13 -9.91 1.41
C ALA A 328 -13.53 -10.48 1.12
N ASP A 329 -13.61 -11.65 0.49
CA ASP A 329 -14.88 -12.29 0.10
C ASP A 329 -15.72 -12.76 1.31
N GLN A 330 -15.11 -12.86 2.50
CA GLN A 330 -15.76 -13.26 3.74
C GLN A 330 -16.30 -12.06 4.54
N GLN A 331 -16.06 -10.82 4.08
CA GLN A 331 -16.37 -9.60 4.82
C GLN A 331 -17.20 -8.61 3.98
N PRO A 332 -18.53 -8.53 4.19
CA PRO A 332 -19.41 -7.58 3.48
C PRO A 332 -18.94 -6.13 3.60
N ALA A 333 -18.35 -5.74 4.74
CA ALA A 333 -17.80 -4.40 4.95
C ALA A 333 -16.67 -4.05 3.95
N PHE A 334 -15.91 -5.02 3.43
CA PHE A 334 -14.96 -4.80 2.34
C PHE A 334 -15.68 -4.45 1.03
N ALA A 335 -16.88 -4.99 0.82
CA ALA A 335 -17.71 -4.63 -0.32
C ALA A 335 -18.30 -3.22 -0.19
N GLU A 336 -18.85 -2.89 0.98
CA GLU A 336 -19.54 -1.63 1.30
C GLU A 336 -18.63 -0.39 1.32
N ASN A 337 -17.36 -0.55 1.70
CA ASN A 337 -16.38 0.55 1.74
C ASN A 337 -15.75 0.90 0.38
N GLU A 338 -16.35 0.46 -0.73
CA GLU A 338 -15.85 0.69 -2.09
C GLU A 338 -15.87 2.16 -2.51
N GLN A 339 -14.76 2.63 -3.08
CA GLN A 339 -14.61 4.00 -3.55
C GLN A 339 -13.99 4.06 -4.94
N SER A 340 -14.39 5.05 -5.73
CA SER A 340 -13.83 5.31 -7.06
C SER A 340 -12.36 5.73 -6.98
N LEU A 341 -11.53 5.12 -7.82
CA LEU A 341 -10.11 5.46 -7.93
C LEU A 341 -9.91 6.92 -8.38
N HIS A 342 -9.29 7.73 -7.53
CA HIS A 342 -8.85 9.09 -7.86
C HIS A 342 -7.33 9.15 -7.89
N LEU A 343 -6.73 8.74 -9.01
CA LEU A 343 -5.27 8.60 -9.16
C LEU A 343 -4.50 9.89 -8.81
N THR A 344 -5.02 11.07 -9.19
CA THR A 344 -4.41 12.36 -8.83
C THR A 344 -4.23 12.52 -7.32
N ARG A 345 -5.23 12.11 -6.51
CA ARG A 345 -5.16 12.16 -5.04
C ARG A 345 -4.14 11.18 -4.48
N LEU A 346 -4.05 9.97 -5.06
CA LEU A 346 -3.03 9.00 -4.67
C LEU A 346 -1.62 9.54 -4.90
N LEU A 347 -1.39 10.24 -6.02
CA LEU A 347 -0.08 10.78 -6.38
C LEU A 347 0.29 12.05 -5.62
N SER A 348 -0.67 12.94 -5.36
CA SER A 348 -0.43 14.22 -4.67
C SER A 348 -0.33 14.09 -3.15
N ASP A 349 -1.16 13.24 -2.55
CA ASP A 349 -1.23 13.07 -1.10
C ASP A 349 -1.56 11.61 -0.73
N PRO A 350 -0.58 10.68 -0.81
CA PRO A 350 -0.82 9.26 -0.60
C PRO A 350 -1.13 8.87 0.84
N LYS A 351 -0.62 9.60 1.86
CA LYS A 351 -0.66 9.15 3.26
C LYS A 351 -2.09 8.95 3.80
N PRO A 352 -3.06 9.86 3.58
CA PRO A 352 -4.45 9.65 4.00
C PRO A 352 -5.17 8.56 3.21
N GLN A 353 -4.64 8.14 2.06
CA GLN A 353 -5.28 7.16 1.18
C GLN A 353 -4.92 5.71 1.57
N ILE A 354 -3.88 5.50 2.37
CA ILE A 354 -3.43 4.16 2.77
C ILE A 354 -4.55 3.44 3.51
N GLY A 355 -4.90 2.24 3.04
CA GLY A 355 -5.96 1.42 3.61
C GLY A 355 -7.36 1.65 3.02
N ARG A 356 -7.55 2.63 2.11
CA ARG A 356 -8.83 2.81 1.44
C ARG A 356 -9.07 1.69 0.42
N VAL A 357 -10.25 1.07 0.46
CA VAL A 357 -10.69 0.09 -0.55
C VAL A 357 -11.10 0.82 -1.81
N MET A 358 -10.55 0.39 -2.94
CA MET A 358 -10.87 0.93 -4.26
C MET A 358 -11.16 -0.23 -5.23
N THR A 359 -12.09 0.01 -6.15
CA THR A 359 -12.21 -0.81 -7.36
C THR A 359 -11.38 -0.17 -8.46
N ILE A 360 -10.44 -0.94 -8.98
CA ILE A 360 -9.46 -0.53 -9.98
C ILE A 360 -9.68 -1.36 -11.24
N ARG A 361 -9.91 -0.68 -12.37
CA ARG A 361 -9.85 -1.30 -13.70
C ARG A 361 -8.54 -0.94 -14.36
N GLY A 362 -7.85 -1.92 -14.93
CA GLY A 362 -6.57 -1.71 -15.61
C GLY A 362 -6.20 -2.86 -16.53
N ALA A 363 -5.17 -2.68 -17.35
CA ALA A 363 -4.62 -3.71 -18.21
C ALA A 363 -3.43 -4.40 -17.52
N ALA A 364 -3.53 -5.70 -17.28
CA ALA A 364 -2.46 -6.53 -16.75
C ALA A 364 -1.38 -6.74 -17.83
N ARG A 365 -0.11 -6.52 -17.49
CA ARG A 365 1.04 -6.61 -18.43
C ARG A 365 2.04 -7.70 -18.11
N ARG A 366 2.27 -7.95 -16.82
CA ARG A 366 3.20 -8.97 -16.35
C ARG A 366 2.70 -9.53 -15.03
N ILE A 367 2.73 -10.85 -14.90
CA ILE A 367 2.44 -11.57 -13.66
C ILE A 367 3.74 -12.20 -13.19
N THR A 368 4.10 -11.98 -11.93
CA THR A 368 5.30 -12.53 -11.29
C THR A 368 4.89 -13.24 -10.00
N TYR A 369 5.16 -14.54 -9.87
CA TYR A 369 4.98 -15.22 -8.60
C TYR A 369 6.18 -14.96 -7.68
N VAL A 370 5.92 -14.44 -6.49
CA VAL A 370 6.92 -14.13 -5.46
C VAL A 370 6.82 -15.17 -4.35
N VAL A 371 7.81 -16.06 -4.26
CA VAL A 371 7.93 -17.02 -3.16
C VAL A 371 8.33 -16.28 -1.88
N VAL A 372 7.60 -16.53 -0.79
CA VAL A 372 7.92 -16.01 0.54
C VAL A 372 8.67 -17.09 1.32
N ASN A 373 9.99 -16.94 1.43
CA ASN A 373 10.87 -17.90 2.13
C ASN A 373 11.02 -17.61 3.64
N ASP A 374 10.17 -16.74 4.19
CA ASP A 374 10.26 -16.21 5.54
C ASP A 374 9.36 -17.03 6.51
N PRO A 375 9.93 -17.82 7.45
CA PRO A 375 9.15 -18.72 8.30
C PRO A 375 8.12 -17.98 9.18
N ASP A 376 8.46 -16.78 9.67
CA ASP A 376 7.54 -15.96 10.49
C ASP A 376 6.25 -15.65 9.73
N ILE A 377 6.36 -15.38 8.43
CA ILE A 377 5.21 -15.06 7.59
C ILE A 377 4.39 -16.32 7.24
N GLN A 378 5.07 -17.44 6.99
CA GLN A 378 4.40 -18.72 6.73
C GLN A 378 3.64 -19.22 7.95
N ASP A 379 4.25 -19.21 9.14
CA ASP A 379 3.67 -19.75 10.37
C ASP A 379 2.55 -18.86 10.93
N ARG A 380 2.66 -17.53 10.78
CA ARG A 380 1.67 -16.59 11.35
C ARG A 380 0.50 -16.30 10.42
N PHE A 381 0.71 -16.27 9.10
CA PHE A 381 -0.29 -15.86 8.12
C PHE A 381 -0.65 -16.95 7.09
N GLY A 382 0.10 -18.06 7.04
CA GLY A 382 -0.09 -19.10 6.02
C GLY A 382 0.42 -18.72 4.62
N ILE A 383 1.08 -17.57 4.48
CA ILE A 383 1.45 -16.99 3.18
C ILE A 383 2.78 -17.58 2.71
N LYS A 384 2.69 -18.54 1.78
CA LYS A 384 3.86 -19.17 1.12
C LYS A 384 4.39 -18.39 -0.08
N GLY A 385 3.57 -17.49 -0.62
CA GLY A 385 3.86 -16.70 -1.80
C GLY A 385 2.69 -15.80 -2.16
N TYR A 386 2.91 -14.92 -3.12
CA TYR A 386 1.88 -14.04 -3.68
C TYR A 386 2.21 -13.70 -5.13
N TYR A 387 1.23 -13.24 -5.89
CA TYR A 387 1.42 -12.78 -7.26
C TYR A 387 1.51 -11.26 -7.29
N GLN A 388 2.55 -10.76 -7.95
CA GLN A 388 2.68 -9.35 -8.32
C GLN A 388 2.21 -9.20 -9.77
N ILE A 389 1.14 -8.45 -9.99
CA ILE A 389 0.62 -8.09 -11.30
C ILE A 389 1.04 -6.65 -11.58
N ASP A 390 1.99 -6.47 -12.50
CA ASP A 390 2.32 -5.15 -13.04
C ASP A 390 1.38 -4.84 -14.20
N GLY A 391 0.84 -3.63 -14.23
CA GLY A 391 -0.16 -3.23 -15.22
C GLY A 391 -0.27 -1.72 -15.42
N PHE A 392 -1.29 -1.31 -16.17
CA PHE A 392 -1.57 0.07 -16.49
C PHE A 392 -3.00 0.47 -16.15
N LEU A 393 -3.15 1.63 -15.52
CA LEU A 393 -4.42 2.32 -15.25
C LEU A 393 -4.74 3.25 -16.42
N PRO A 394 -5.99 3.29 -16.93
CA PRO A 394 -6.39 4.30 -17.90
C PRO A 394 -6.46 5.69 -17.27
N LEU A 395 -5.95 6.69 -17.96
CA LEU A 395 -6.00 8.11 -17.57
C LEU A 395 -7.16 8.88 -18.21
N GLY A 396 -7.67 8.39 -19.34
CA GLY A 396 -8.55 9.18 -20.20
C GLY A 396 -7.86 10.49 -20.61
N ASP A 397 -8.55 11.61 -20.48
CA ASP A 397 -8.05 12.93 -20.85
C ASP A 397 -6.99 13.51 -19.87
N GLN A 398 -6.63 12.79 -18.80
CA GLN A 398 -5.66 13.26 -17.81
C GLN A 398 -4.21 13.07 -18.29
N VAL A 399 -3.38 14.09 -18.07
CA VAL A 399 -1.93 14.03 -18.27
C VAL A 399 -1.23 14.15 -16.92
N ILE A 400 -0.33 13.23 -16.61
CA ILE A 400 0.47 13.25 -15.38
C ILE A 400 1.91 13.57 -15.74
N ARG A 401 2.43 14.70 -15.25
CA ARG A 401 3.83 15.10 -15.43
C ARG A 401 4.62 14.89 -14.14
N LEU A 402 5.71 14.14 -14.20
CA LEU A 402 6.58 13.86 -13.04
C LEU A 402 7.70 14.90 -12.90
N VAL A 403 7.32 16.10 -12.46
CA VAL A 403 8.25 17.22 -12.24
C VAL A 403 9.11 17.05 -10.98
N LYS A 404 10.42 17.35 -11.06
CA LYS A 404 11.31 17.48 -9.88
C LYS A 404 11.26 18.88 -9.27
N SER A 405 11.08 19.89 -10.11
CA SER A 405 10.92 21.31 -9.75
C SER A 405 9.85 21.93 -10.65
N LYS A 406 9.34 23.12 -10.31
CA LYS A 406 8.24 23.75 -11.08
C LYS A 406 8.62 24.12 -12.52
N ASP A 407 9.91 24.26 -12.80
CA ASP A 407 10.49 24.73 -14.06
C ASP A 407 11.17 23.59 -14.84
N ASP A 408 10.82 22.33 -14.53
CA ASP A 408 11.35 21.12 -15.14
C ASP A 408 10.65 20.83 -16.49
N GLU A 409 11.17 21.43 -17.57
CA GLU A 409 10.63 21.29 -18.94
C GLU A 409 10.83 19.89 -19.55
N GLU A 410 11.82 19.13 -19.07
CA GLU A 410 12.12 17.76 -19.53
C GLU A 410 11.42 16.66 -18.70
N ALA A 411 10.52 17.04 -17.79
CA ALA A 411 9.81 16.14 -16.90
C ALA A 411 8.94 15.12 -17.67
N PRO A 412 9.05 13.80 -17.37
CA PRO A 412 8.30 12.76 -18.07
C PRO A 412 6.77 12.96 -17.98
N GLU A 413 6.11 12.94 -19.14
CA GLU A 413 4.65 12.99 -19.27
C GLU A 413 4.06 11.60 -19.53
N PHE A 414 3.04 11.25 -18.75
CA PHE A 414 2.19 10.10 -18.96
C PHE A 414 0.85 10.56 -19.53
N ARG A 415 0.50 10.00 -20.68
CA ARG A 415 -0.75 10.21 -21.41
C ARG A 415 -1.40 8.84 -21.64
N ASP A 416 -2.72 8.81 -21.69
CA ASP A 416 -3.57 7.61 -21.86
C ASP A 416 -3.50 6.56 -20.73
N VAL A 417 -2.31 6.26 -20.22
CA VAL A 417 -2.07 5.23 -19.19
C VAL A 417 -1.02 5.63 -18.14
N TYR A 418 -1.15 5.08 -16.94
CA TYR A 418 -0.18 5.23 -15.83
C TYR A 418 0.14 3.86 -15.21
N PRO A 419 1.40 3.57 -14.81
CA PRO A 419 1.74 2.28 -14.20
C PRO A 419 0.98 2.00 -12.90
N CYS A 420 0.79 0.73 -12.59
CA CYS A 420 0.33 0.27 -11.28
C CYS A 420 0.84 -1.14 -10.99
N THR A 421 0.80 -1.51 -9.71
CA THR A 421 1.14 -2.86 -9.25
C THR A 421 0.07 -3.37 -8.30
N PHE A 422 -0.42 -4.58 -8.53
CA PHE A 422 -1.33 -5.29 -7.63
C PHE A 422 -0.61 -6.47 -7.00
N CYS A 423 -0.71 -6.61 -5.68
CA CYS A 423 -0.25 -7.79 -4.95
C CYS A 423 -1.46 -8.59 -4.47
N VAL A 424 -1.59 -9.83 -4.95
CA VAL A 424 -2.74 -10.71 -4.70
C VAL A 424 -2.29 -12.10 -4.23
N LEU A 425 -3.06 -12.74 -3.34
CA LEU A 425 -2.73 -14.09 -2.87
C LEU A 425 -3.09 -15.20 -3.86
N LYS A 426 -4.05 -14.94 -4.75
CA LYS A 426 -4.57 -15.88 -5.74
C LYS A 426 -4.73 -15.18 -7.08
N LEU A 427 -4.64 -15.97 -8.15
CA LEU A 427 -5.07 -15.59 -9.48
C LEU A 427 -6.31 -16.41 -9.83
N PRO A 428 -7.27 -15.85 -10.57
CA PRO A 428 -8.33 -16.62 -11.20
C PRO A 428 -7.72 -17.57 -12.24
N GLU A 429 -8.44 -18.67 -12.52
CA GLU A 429 -7.93 -19.74 -13.36
C GLU A 429 -7.54 -19.24 -14.77
N GLU A 430 -8.29 -18.27 -15.32
CA GLU A 430 -8.02 -17.68 -16.63
C GLU A 430 -6.64 -16.97 -16.67
N LEU A 431 -6.31 -16.17 -15.65
CA LEU A 431 -5.01 -15.48 -15.60
C LEU A 431 -3.86 -16.45 -15.33
N GLN A 432 -4.10 -17.48 -14.52
CA GLN A 432 -3.10 -18.53 -14.24
C GLN A 432 -2.76 -19.28 -15.54
N GLN A 433 -3.76 -19.76 -16.28
CA GLN A 433 -3.57 -20.43 -17.58
C GLN A 433 -2.89 -19.55 -18.64
N ILE A 434 -3.05 -18.22 -18.59
CA ILE A 434 -2.32 -17.31 -19.49
C ILE A 434 -0.86 -17.15 -19.02
N ALA A 435 -0.63 -16.94 -17.72
CA ALA A 435 0.71 -16.80 -17.16
C ALA A 435 1.59 -18.04 -17.39
N ASP A 436 1.02 -19.24 -17.25
CA ASP A 436 1.73 -20.49 -17.48
C ASP A 436 2.11 -20.65 -18.96
N ARG A 437 1.18 -20.40 -19.90
CA ARG A 437 1.47 -20.43 -21.35
C ARG A 437 2.55 -19.44 -21.77
N LEU A 438 2.54 -18.22 -21.24
CA LEU A 438 3.58 -17.22 -21.51
C LEU A 438 4.95 -17.65 -20.98
N THR A 439 4.98 -18.37 -19.85
CA THR A 439 6.20 -18.93 -19.26
C THR A 439 6.75 -20.08 -20.10
N GLU A 440 5.89 -20.98 -20.59
CA GLU A 440 6.30 -22.11 -21.45
C GLU A 440 6.78 -21.69 -22.84
N SER A 441 6.22 -20.60 -23.39
CA SER A 441 6.51 -20.12 -24.76
C SER A 441 7.98 -19.70 -24.99
N ASN A 442 8.76 -19.45 -23.92
CA ASN A 442 10.11 -18.82 -23.97
C ASN A 442 10.16 -17.45 -24.71
N SER A 443 9.00 -16.92 -25.10
CA SER A 443 8.86 -15.67 -25.83
C SER A 443 8.93 -14.49 -24.88
N GLN A 444 10.15 -14.03 -24.56
CA GLN A 444 10.43 -12.89 -23.67
C GLN A 444 9.77 -11.54 -24.08
N MET A 445 9.00 -11.50 -25.17
CA MET A 445 8.36 -10.31 -25.72
C MET A 445 6.82 -10.35 -25.68
N GLU A 446 6.18 -11.49 -25.36
CA GLU A 446 4.71 -11.56 -25.35
C GLU A 446 4.18 -11.05 -24.00
N LEU A 447 3.93 -9.73 -23.94
CA LEU A 447 3.32 -9.07 -22.79
C LEU A 447 1.84 -9.42 -22.70
N LEU A 448 1.36 -9.62 -21.47
CA LEU A 448 -0.07 -9.74 -21.18
C LEU A 448 -0.80 -8.46 -21.64
N ASN A 449 -2.06 -8.59 -22.04
CA ASN A 449 -2.92 -7.47 -22.41
C ASN A 449 -4.38 -7.72 -21.96
N GLU A 450 -4.56 -8.37 -20.82
CA GLU A 450 -5.89 -8.66 -20.29
C GLU A 450 -6.40 -7.48 -19.47
N GLU A 451 -7.63 -7.06 -19.73
CA GLU A 451 -8.30 -6.12 -18.84
C GLU A 451 -8.76 -6.85 -17.57
N ILE A 452 -8.37 -6.31 -16.42
CA ILE A 452 -8.73 -6.83 -15.11
C ILE A 452 -9.47 -5.76 -14.30
N THR A 453 -10.44 -6.21 -13.52
CA THR A 453 -11.04 -5.45 -12.43
C THR A 453 -10.57 -6.04 -11.11
N VAL A 454 -10.06 -5.18 -10.24
CA VAL A 454 -9.38 -5.57 -9.00
C VAL A 454 -9.94 -4.73 -7.87
N LYS A 455 -10.34 -5.38 -6.76
CA LYS A 455 -10.77 -4.69 -5.54
C LYS A 455 -9.70 -4.84 -4.47
N GLY A 456 -9.20 -3.72 -3.96
CA GLY A 456 -8.04 -3.75 -3.06
C GLY A 456 -7.79 -2.47 -2.29
N PHE A 457 -6.96 -2.60 -1.26
CA PHE A 457 -6.44 -1.48 -0.49
C PHE A 457 -5.36 -0.76 -1.27
N PHE A 458 -5.40 0.57 -1.33
CA PHE A 458 -4.19 1.33 -1.64
C PHE A 458 -3.17 1.17 -0.50
N PHE A 459 -1.95 0.71 -0.82
CA PHE A 459 -0.90 0.46 0.16
C PHE A 459 0.11 1.60 0.22
N LYS A 460 0.79 1.91 -0.89
CA LYS A 460 1.72 3.05 -0.99
C LYS A 460 2.05 3.44 -2.42
N LEU A 461 2.71 4.58 -2.60
CA LEU A 461 3.50 4.83 -3.81
C LEU A 461 4.87 4.18 -3.66
N TRP A 462 5.16 3.18 -4.48
CA TRP A 462 6.47 2.54 -4.54
C TRP A 462 7.27 3.03 -5.75
N VAL A 463 8.59 2.93 -5.70
CA VAL A 463 9.47 3.35 -6.81
C VAL A 463 10.33 2.20 -7.33
N TYR A 464 10.32 2.01 -8.64
CA TYR A 464 11.12 1.02 -9.35
C TYR A 464 11.84 1.65 -10.55
N ARG A 465 12.77 0.89 -11.18
CA ARG A 465 13.40 1.30 -12.44
C ARG A 465 12.60 0.74 -13.60
N SER A 466 12.30 1.57 -14.60
CA SER A 466 11.66 1.15 -15.84
C SER A 466 12.47 1.58 -17.05
N GLU A 467 12.26 0.92 -18.18
CA GLU A 467 12.90 1.29 -19.45
C GLU A 467 12.45 2.68 -19.90
N PHE A 468 11.17 3.03 -19.72
CA PHE A 468 10.64 4.37 -20.03
C PHE A 468 11.38 5.48 -19.27
N MET A 469 11.63 5.33 -17.97
CA MET A 469 12.37 6.37 -17.22
C MET A 469 13.86 6.40 -17.57
N SER A 470 14.42 5.32 -18.12
CA SER A 470 15.84 5.23 -18.46
C SER A 470 16.25 6.08 -19.67
N SER A 471 15.30 6.52 -20.50
CA SER A 471 15.54 7.42 -21.63
C SER A 471 15.55 8.91 -21.27
N PHE A 472 15.01 9.29 -20.12
CA PHE A 472 15.02 10.69 -19.65
C PHE A 472 16.29 10.99 -18.85
N GLU A 473 16.59 10.17 -17.83
CA GLU A 473 17.86 10.27 -17.09
C GLU A 473 18.35 8.91 -16.55
N GLN A 474 19.68 8.76 -16.46
CA GLN A 474 20.28 7.57 -15.83
C GLN A 474 19.93 7.46 -14.34
N GLY A 475 18.97 6.59 -14.04
CA GLY A 475 18.63 6.18 -12.67
C GLY A 475 17.40 6.87 -12.08
N GLN A 476 16.69 7.70 -12.85
CA GLN A 476 15.37 8.20 -12.44
C GLN A 476 14.43 7.02 -12.19
N ARG A 477 13.70 7.04 -11.07
CA ARG A 477 12.81 5.95 -10.66
C ARG A 477 11.36 6.34 -10.95
N GLN A 478 10.57 5.39 -11.44
CA GLN A 478 9.15 5.57 -11.69
C GLN A 478 8.37 5.35 -10.39
N PRO A 479 7.61 6.34 -9.86
CA PRO A 479 6.62 6.10 -8.83
C PRO A 479 5.36 5.47 -9.45
N ALA A 480 4.82 4.44 -8.79
CA ALA A 480 3.52 3.88 -9.13
C ALA A 480 2.68 3.62 -7.87
N PRO A 481 1.34 3.68 -7.95
CA PRO A 481 0.48 3.14 -6.91
C PRO A 481 0.63 1.62 -6.82
N MET A 482 0.86 1.14 -5.60
CA MET A 482 0.77 -0.26 -5.23
C MET A 482 -0.54 -0.51 -4.47
N PHE A 483 -1.27 -1.52 -4.91
CA PHE A 483 -2.49 -2.01 -4.28
C PHE A 483 -2.26 -3.41 -3.73
N ILE A 484 -2.82 -3.71 -2.56
CA ILE A 484 -2.90 -5.08 -2.02
C ILE A 484 -4.35 -5.50 -2.07
N ALA A 485 -4.64 -6.56 -2.81
CA ALA A 485 -5.97 -6.79 -3.36
C ALA A 485 -6.48 -8.22 -3.19
N ALA A 486 -7.81 -8.34 -3.27
CA ALA A 486 -8.51 -9.59 -3.44
C ALA A 486 -8.20 -10.21 -4.81
N GLU A 487 -8.77 -11.39 -5.07
CA GLU A 487 -8.61 -12.09 -6.35
C GLU A 487 -9.13 -11.20 -7.52
N PRO A 488 -8.33 -10.98 -8.58
CA PRO A 488 -8.72 -10.12 -9.69
C PRO A 488 -9.73 -10.84 -10.60
N GLN A 489 -10.59 -10.07 -11.27
CA GLN A 489 -11.56 -10.59 -12.24
C GLN A 489 -11.17 -10.17 -13.66
N VAL A 490 -11.13 -11.12 -14.60
CA VAL A 490 -10.87 -10.82 -16.03
C VAL A 490 -12.13 -10.24 -16.67
N VAL A 491 -12.00 -9.05 -17.27
CA VAL A 491 -13.09 -8.39 -18.00
C VAL A 491 -13.10 -8.93 -19.43
N THR A 492 -13.78 -10.06 -19.62
CA THR A 492 -14.04 -10.56 -20.97
C THR A 492 -15.02 -9.62 -21.68
N PHE A 493 -14.52 -8.76 -22.56
CA PHE A 493 -15.39 -8.13 -23.53
C PHE A 493 -16.01 -9.24 -24.38
N GLY A 494 -17.34 -9.29 -24.39
CA GLY A 494 -18.08 -9.96 -25.44
C GLY A 494 -17.71 -9.32 -26.77
N HIS A 495 -16.71 -9.88 -27.45
CA HIS A 495 -16.47 -9.58 -28.86
C HIS A 495 -17.76 -9.93 -29.58
N ASN A 496 -18.53 -8.90 -29.93
CA ASN A 496 -19.69 -9.04 -30.81
C ASN A 496 -19.17 -9.39 -32.20
N SER A 497 -18.77 -10.66 -32.36
CA SER A 497 -18.21 -11.24 -33.58
C SER A 497 -19.15 -10.96 -34.76
N PHE A 498 -20.46 -10.95 -34.49
CA PHE A 498 -21.51 -10.54 -35.40
C PHE A 498 -21.34 -9.13 -35.99
N ALA A 499 -20.89 -8.14 -35.22
CA ALA A 499 -20.64 -6.78 -35.72
C ALA A 499 -19.42 -6.73 -36.65
N GLY A 500 -18.36 -7.46 -36.32
CA GLY A 500 -17.21 -7.65 -37.21
C GLY A 500 -17.56 -8.39 -38.50
N LEU A 501 -18.42 -9.41 -38.40
CA LEU A 501 -18.90 -10.21 -39.53
C LEU A 501 -19.82 -9.39 -40.45
N ILE A 502 -20.70 -8.56 -39.89
CA ILE A 502 -21.51 -7.59 -40.65
C ILE A 502 -20.62 -6.55 -41.33
N GLY A 503 -19.67 -5.95 -40.62
CA GLY A 503 -18.75 -4.95 -41.16
C GLY A 503 -17.89 -5.50 -42.31
N GLY A 504 -17.28 -6.67 -42.11
CA GLY A 504 -16.52 -7.38 -43.15
C GLY A 504 -17.37 -7.77 -44.35
N SER A 505 -18.61 -8.23 -44.12
CA SER A 505 -19.54 -8.61 -45.18
C SER A 505 -20.03 -7.40 -45.99
N LEU A 506 -20.29 -6.26 -45.35
CA LEU A 506 -20.60 -4.99 -46.01
C LEU A 506 -19.42 -4.49 -46.86
N PHE A 507 -18.19 -4.59 -46.34
CA PHE A 507 -17.00 -4.21 -47.08
C PHE A 507 -16.77 -5.09 -48.31
N LEU A 508 -16.91 -6.42 -48.18
CA LEU A 508 -16.83 -7.36 -49.29
C LEU A 508 -17.97 -7.16 -50.31
N ALA A 509 -19.19 -6.84 -49.86
CA ALA A 509 -20.30 -6.52 -50.74
C ALA A 509 -20.05 -5.23 -51.54
N ALA A 510 -19.51 -4.18 -50.90
CA ALA A 510 -19.12 -2.94 -51.57
C ALA A 510 -18.02 -3.20 -52.63
N LEU A 511 -17.00 -3.99 -52.30
CA LEU A 511 -15.97 -4.44 -53.25
C LEU A 511 -16.58 -5.22 -54.43
N GLY A 512 -17.52 -6.13 -54.15
CA GLY A 512 -18.24 -6.89 -55.17
C GLY A 512 -19.08 -6.01 -56.10
N ILE A 513 -19.73 -4.97 -55.57
CA ILE A 513 -20.49 -3.98 -56.36
C ILE A 513 -19.56 -3.17 -57.27
N VAL A 514 -18.43 -2.69 -56.75
CA VAL A 514 -17.42 -1.96 -57.56
C VAL A 514 -16.87 -2.86 -58.68
N TRP A 515 -16.49 -4.09 -58.35
CA TRP A 515 -16.02 -5.10 -59.31
C TRP A 515 -17.06 -5.38 -60.40
N PHE A 516 -18.32 -5.59 -60.01
CA PHE A 516 -19.42 -5.84 -60.94
C PHE A 516 -19.71 -4.63 -61.84
N GLY A 517 -19.60 -3.42 -61.31
CA GLY A 517 -19.70 -2.17 -62.07
C GLY A 517 -18.65 -2.09 -63.17
N ILE A 518 -17.37 -2.30 -62.83
CA ILE A 518 -16.24 -2.32 -63.78
C ILE A 518 -16.44 -3.40 -64.85
N TRP A 519 -16.79 -4.62 -64.43
CA TRP A 519 -17.02 -5.76 -65.33
C TRP A 519 -18.19 -5.53 -66.29
N ARG A 520 -19.26 -4.88 -65.83
CA ARG A 520 -20.42 -4.55 -66.68
C ARG A 520 -20.09 -3.44 -67.67
N TYR A 521 -19.28 -2.45 -67.29
CA TYR A 521 -18.83 -1.38 -68.19
C TYR A 521 -17.86 -1.89 -69.25
N SER A 522 -16.83 -2.67 -68.88
CA SER A 522 -15.87 -3.22 -69.86
C SER A 522 -16.52 -4.18 -70.85
N ARG A 523 -17.61 -4.87 -70.46
CA ARG A 523 -18.39 -5.71 -71.36
C ARG A 523 -19.25 -4.90 -72.35
N SER A 524 -19.55 -3.63 -72.06
CA SER A 524 -20.22 -2.71 -72.99
C SER A 524 -19.28 -2.19 -74.08
N ASP A 525 -18.01 -1.97 -73.74
CA ASP A 525 -17.02 -1.37 -74.66
C ASP A 525 -16.65 -2.28 -75.84
N ASN A 526 -16.70 -3.61 -75.63
CA ASN A 526 -16.53 -4.64 -76.66
C ASN A 526 -17.54 -4.55 -77.83
N GLN A 527 -18.64 -3.79 -77.70
CA GLN A 527 -19.54 -3.49 -78.82
C GLN A 527 -19.10 -2.25 -79.59
N PHE A 528 -18.57 -1.23 -78.91
CA PHE A 528 -18.11 0.01 -79.54
C PHE A 528 -16.82 -0.18 -80.35
N GLU A 529 -15.91 -1.03 -79.85
CA GLU A 529 -14.68 -1.41 -80.57
C GLU A 529 -14.99 -2.16 -81.88
N ARG A 530 -16.09 -2.92 -81.94
CA ARG A 530 -16.53 -3.63 -83.16
C ARG A 530 -17.17 -2.72 -84.20
N GLU A 531 -17.73 -1.57 -83.80
CA GLU A 531 -18.30 -0.59 -84.73
C GLU A 531 -17.24 0.38 -85.26
N THR A 532 -16.27 0.79 -84.44
CA THR A 532 -15.16 1.65 -84.88
C THR A 532 -14.19 0.90 -85.81
N LEU A 533 -13.85 -0.36 -85.53
CA LEU A 533 -12.99 -1.18 -86.40
C LEU A 533 -13.61 -1.55 -87.76
N ARG A 534 -14.94 -1.38 -87.95
CA ARG A 534 -15.59 -1.57 -89.25
C ARG A 534 -15.57 -0.34 -90.16
N ARG A 535 -15.28 0.86 -89.65
CA ARG A 535 -15.32 2.10 -90.45
C ARG A 535 -14.02 2.38 -91.22
N ASN A 536 -12.91 1.73 -90.86
CA ASN A 536 -11.58 1.93 -91.47
C ASN A 536 -11.15 0.81 -92.46
N ARG A 537 -12.11 0.07 -93.05
CA ARG A 537 -11.85 -0.89 -94.14
C ARG A 537 -12.65 -0.60 -95.41
N THR A 538 -12.50 0.63 -95.91
CA THR A 538 -12.72 0.95 -97.33
C THR A 538 -11.44 1.54 -97.90
N THR A 539 -10.62 0.68 -98.51
CA THR A 539 -9.39 1.07 -99.20
C THR A 539 -9.73 1.89 -100.44
N PRO A 540 -9.34 3.18 -100.55
CA PRO A 540 -9.39 3.89 -101.81
C PRO A 540 -8.29 3.32 -102.73
N ALA A 541 -8.61 3.11 -104.00
CA ALA A 541 -7.62 2.64 -104.97
C ALA A 541 -6.50 3.68 -105.17
N GLY A 542 -5.25 3.21 -105.22
CA GLY A 542 -4.13 3.96 -105.79
C GLY A 542 -3.46 5.02 -104.90
N LYS A 543 -2.67 4.58 -103.91
CA LYS A 543 -1.41 5.25 -103.52
C LYS A 543 -0.33 4.20 -103.32
N SER A 544 0.87 4.44 -103.87
CA SER A 544 1.98 3.50 -103.79
C SER A 544 2.74 3.66 -102.47
N LEU A 545 3.47 2.62 -102.05
CA LEU A 545 4.26 2.64 -100.82
C LEU A 545 5.49 3.57 -100.89
N ASN A 546 5.82 4.14 -102.07
CA ASN A 546 7.03 4.93 -102.26
C ASN A 546 6.87 6.43 -101.90
N ASP A 547 5.65 6.91 -101.65
CA ASP A 547 5.38 8.33 -101.32
C ASP A 547 5.29 8.61 -99.80
N MET A 548 5.46 7.60 -98.95
CA MET A 548 5.66 7.80 -97.51
C MET A 548 7.14 7.66 -97.21
N GLY A 549 7.83 8.81 -97.08
CA GLY A 549 9.24 8.90 -96.72
C GLY A 549 9.52 8.44 -95.29
N ILE A 550 9.37 7.14 -95.06
CA ILE A 550 9.73 6.45 -93.82
C ILE A 550 11.14 5.91 -94.04
N GLU A 551 12.11 6.69 -93.57
CA GLU A 551 13.50 6.29 -93.51
C GLU A 551 13.64 5.16 -92.48
N ALA A 552 14.03 3.96 -92.93
CA ALA A 552 14.14 2.81 -92.06
C ALA A 552 15.43 2.89 -91.22
N GLN A 553 15.31 3.06 -89.91
CA GLN A 553 16.41 2.78 -88.99
C GLN A 553 16.50 1.27 -88.76
N ASP A 554 17.37 0.62 -89.53
CA ASP A 554 17.84 -0.75 -89.28
C ASP A 554 18.82 -0.76 -88.09
N GLU A 555 18.32 -0.69 -86.85
CA GLU A 555 18.91 -1.34 -85.67
C GLU A 555 18.00 -1.19 -84.42
N PRO A 556 17.79 -2.24 -83.60
CA PRO A 556 16.99 -2.16 -82.37
C PRO A 556 17.75 -1.49 -81.22
N ASP A 557 17.17 -0.42 -80.67
CA ASP A 557 17.66 0.27 -79.47
C ASP A 557 17.38 -0.55 -78.20
N PHE A 558 18.44 -0.88 -77.47
CA PHE A 558 18.41 -1.63 -76.20
C PHE A 558 18.80 -0.77 -74.98
N SER A 559 18.76 0.56 -75.07
CA SER A 559 19.25 1.50 -74.04
C SER A 559 18.51 1.49 -72.69
N ASN A 560 17.50 0.63 -72.47
CA ASN A 560 16.75 0.51 -71.22
C ASN A 560 16.44 -0.96 -70.83
N LEU A 561 17.43 -1.86 -70.97
CA LEU A 561 17.44 -3.21 -70.38
C LEU A 561 18.64 -3.41 -69.45
#